data_AF-A0A916WZF1-F1
#
_entry.id   AF-A0A916WZF1-F1
#
_cell.length_a   1.000
_cell.length_b   1.000
_cell.length_c   1.000
_cell.angle_alpha   90.00
_cell.angle_beta   90.00
_cell.angle_gamma   90.00
#
_symmetry.space_group_name_H-M   'P 1'
#
loop_
_entity.id
_entity.type
_entity.pdbx_description
1 polymer ?
#
loop_
_entity_poly.entity_id
_entity_poly.type
_entity_poly.pdbx_seq_one_letter_code
_entity_poly.pdbx_strand_id
1 'polypeptide(L)'
;MPQNSYSPDDASTSDTSPTNAVDAGYDDEGMPVRELGDVPAIEVITKAIVMLMSASAEKLGLADGASDEDVDLDEARRLITALAGLVHSSTEYLGIHAAPVRDGLKSLQAAFREASAEPDAPGEGPGEKVGRSRRS
;
A
#
# COMPACT_ATOMS: atom_id res chain seq x y z
N MET A 1 -10.07 71.42 23.27
CA MET A 1 -9.69 69.99 23.17
C MET A 1 -8.20 69.91 22.82
N PRO A 2 -7.28 69.65 23.75
CA PRO A 2 -5.89 69.37 23.42
C PRO A 2 -5.58 67.86 23.36
N GLN A 3 -4.49 67.58 22.67
CA GLN A 3 -4.00 66.33 22.07
C GLN A 3 -3.26 65.39 23.05
N ASN A 4 -3.34 64.09 22.73
CA ASN A 4 -2.32 63.03 22.76
C ASN A 4 -1.35 62.89 23.96
N SER A 5 -1.34 61.70 24.59
CA SER A 5 -0.08 61.12 25.10
C SER A 5 -0.12 59.59 25.03
N TYR A 6 0.81 59.05 24.25
CA TYR A 6 1.19 57.65 24.21
C TYR A 6 2.29 57.41 25.26
N SER A 7 2.22 56.30 25.99
CA SER A 7 3.37 55.69 26.66
C SER A 7 3.44 54.21 26.26
N PRO A 8 4.57 53.74 25.71
CA PRO A 8 4.86 52.33 25.55
C PRO A 8 5.47 51.76 26.84
N ASP A 9 5.77 50.45 26.81
CA ASP A 9 6.45 49.63 27.82
C ASP A 9 5.50 49.06 28.90
N ASP A 10 5.47 47.77 29.20
CA ASP A 10 6.53 46.76 29.16
C ASP A 10 5.93 45.34 29.24
N ALA A 11 6.74 44.37 28.83
CA ALA A 11 6.66 42.93 29.10
C ALA A 11 5.66 42.09 28.29
N SER A 12 6.06 41.84 27.05
CA SER A 12 5.80 40.59 26.34
C SER A 12 6.41 39.42 27.13
N THR A 13 5.66 38.82 28.07
CA THR A 13 5.95 37.48 28.54
C THR A 13 5.33 36.50 27.54
N SER A 14 6.08 36.19 26.49
CA SER A 14 5.88 34.96 25.73
C SER A 14 6.10 33.80 26.69
N ASP A 15 5.00 33.29 27.25
CA ASP A 15 4.97 31.99 27.89
C ASP A 15 5.16 30.94 26.81
N THR A 16 6.42 30.72 26.45
CA THR A 16 6.83 29.62 25.57
C THR A 16 6.75 28.34 26.41
N SER A 17 5.52 27.84 26.56
CA SER A 17 5.28 26.47 26.99
C SER A 17 5.99 25.51 26.01
N PRO A 18 6.67 24.47 26.51
CA PRO A 18 7.54 23.65 25.68
C PRO A 18 6.73 22.89 24.63
N THR A 19 7.24 22.97 23.41
CA THR A 19 6.85 22.27 22.20
C THR A 19 6.62 20.78 22.44
N ASN A 20 5.36 20.34 22.37
CA ASN A 20 5.02 19.01 21.89
C ASN A 20 3.60 18.99 21.29
N ALA A 21 3.31 19.98 20.45
CA ALA A 21 2.24 19.82 19.48
C ALA A 21 2.83 18.97 18.37
N VAL A 22 2.46 17.69 18.33
CA VAL A 22 2.58 16.89 17.12
C VAL A 22 1.83 17.66 16.03
N ASP A 23 2.57 18.31 15.15
CA ASP A 23 2.07 18.78 13.88
C ASP A 23 1.69 17.51 13.11
N ALA A 24 0.47 17.01 13.36
CA ALA A 24 -0.07 15.92 12.58
C ALA A 24 -0.30 16.51 11.19
N GLY A 25 0.70 16.40 10.32
CA GLY A 25 0.55 16.79 8.93
C GLY A 25 -0.70 16.10 8.40
N TYR A 26 -1.66 16.87 7.91
CA TYR A 26 -2.82 16.32 7.23
C TYR A 26 -2.50 16.30 5.72
N ASP A 27 -2.95 15.28 5.00
CA ASP A 27 -2.88 15.30 3.54
C ASP A 27 -3.92 16.29 2.98
N ASP A 28 -3.92 16.48 1.66
CA ASP A 28 -4.86 17.38 0.96
C ASP A 28 -6.33 17.03 1.23
N GLU A 29 -6.61 15.80 1.66
CA GLU A 29 -7.94 15.26 1.98
C GLU A 29 -8.28 15.40 3.48
N GLY A 30 -7.40 16.00 4.29
CA GLY A 30 -7.62 16.21 5.71
C GLY A 30 -7.46 14.93 6.55
N MET A 31 -6.79 13.91 6.03
CA MET A 31 -6.49 12.68 6.75
C MET A 31 -5.13 12.81 7.45
N PRO A 32 -4.99 12.33 8.70
CA PRO A 32 -3.74 12.44 9.43
C PRO A 32 -2.66 11.60 8.74
N VAL A 33 -1.63 12.26 8.21
CA VAL A 33 -0.42 11.63 7.69
C VAL A 33 0.37 11.11 8.88
N ARG A 34 0.55 9.78 8.92
CA ARG A 34 1.43 9.14 9.89
C ARG A 34 2.83 9.08 9.33
N GLU A 35 3.80 9.54 10.11
CA GLU A 35 5.21 9.34 9.81
C GLU A 35 5.50 7.85 9.63
N LEU A 36 6.04 7.46 8.48
CA LEU A 36 6.30 6.06 8.16
C LEU A 36 7.29 5.41 9.15
N GLY A 37 8.15 6.21 9.78
CA GLY A 37 9.09 5.75 10.81
C GLY A 37 8.41 5.18 12.05
N ASP A 38 7.17 5.60 12.34
CA ASP A 38 6.40 5.18 13.51
C ASP A 38 5.43 4.02 13.20
N VAL A 39 5.29 3.66 11.92
CA VAL A 39 4.38 2.57 11.49
C VAL A 39 5.10 1.22 11.60
N PRO A 40 4.50 0.22 12.27
CA PRO A 40 5.08 -1.12 12.32
C PRO A 40 5.31 -1.69 10.92
N ALA A 41 6.46 -2.34 10.70
CA ALA A 41 6.81 -2.92 9.40
C ALA A 41 5.73 -3.89 8.85
N ILE A 42 5.08 -4.66 9.74
CA ILE A 42 3.99 -5.56 9.36
C ILE A 42 2.77 -4.82 8.80
N GLU A 43 2.47 -3.62 9.31
CA GLU A 43 1.37 -2.79 8.81
C GLU A 43 1.72 -2.23 7.43
N VAL A 44 2.97 -1.80 7.21
CA VAL A 44 3.44 -1.34 5.89
C VAL A 44 3.35 -2.46 4.86
N ILE A 45 3.84 -3.66 5.21
CA ILE A 45 3.83 -4.82 4.33
C ILE A 45 2.39 -5.24 3.98
N THR A 46 1.51 -5.32 4.97
CA THR A 46 0.11 -5.73 4.72
C THR A 46 -0.66 -4.70 3.89
N LYS A 47 -0.43 -3.39 4.10
CA LYS A 47 -0.97 -2.35 3.22
C LYS A 47 -0.47 -2.45 1.78
N ALA A 48 0.84 -2.69 1.60
CA ALA A 48 1.40 -2.89 0.27
C ALA A 48 0.83 -4.13 -0.43
N ILE A 49 0.64 -5.23 0.30
CA ILE A 49 -0.01 -6.44 -0.21
C ILE A 49 -1.43 -6.13 -0.69
N VAL A 50 -2.25 -5.45 0.13
CA VAL A 50 -3.62 -5.10 -0.24
C VAL A 50 -3.64 -4.19 -1.47
N MET A 51 -2.77 -3.19 -1.52
CA MET A 51 -2.65 -2.29 -2.67
C MET A 51 -2.30 -3.06 -3.97
N LEU A 52 -1.33 -3.96 -3.91
CA LEU A 52 -0.94 -4.79 -5.06
C LEU A 52 -2.07 -5.76 -5.47
N MET A 53 -2.80 -6.34 -4.50
CA MET A 53 -3.93 -7.21 -4.76
C MET A 53 -5.07 -6.46 -5.46
N SER A 54 -5.45 -5.28 -4.95
CA SER A 54 -6.48 -4.43 -5.55
C SER A 54 -6.10 -3.98 -6.95
N ALA A 55 -4.88 -3.48 -7.15
CA ALA A 55 -4.41 -3.08 -8.46
C ALA A 55 -4.37 -4.26 -9.45
N SER A 56 -3.95 -5.46 -9.00
CA SER A 56 -3.99 -6.66 -9.84
C SER A 56 -5.41 -7.05 -10.22
N ALA A 57 -6.35 -6.97 -9.28
CA ALA A 57 -7.76 -7.29 -9.52
C ALA A 57 -8.38 -6.34 -10.54
N GLU A 58 -8.09 -5.03 -10.45
CA GLU A 58 -8.51 -4.05 -11.45
C GLU A 58 -7.96 -4.37 -12.83
N LYS A 59 -6.66 -4.66 -12.96
CA LYS A 59 -6.04 -5.03 -14.24
C LYS A 59 -6.51 -6.37 -14.80
N LEU A 60 -7.17 -7.19 -13.98
CA LEU A 60 -7.82 -8.43 -14.41
C LEU A 60 -9.33 -8.23 -14.71
N GLY A 61 -9.85 -7.01 -14.61
CA GLY A 61 -11.27 -6.74 -14.80
C GLY A 61 -12.18 -7.37 -13.73
N LEU A 62 -11.64 -7.64 -12.52
CA LEU A 62 -12.39 -8.27 -11.43
C LEU A 62 -13.14 -7.26 -10.55
N ALA A 63 -12.99 -5.96 -10.81
CA ALA A 63 -13.68 -4.91 -10.09
C ALA A 63 -15.16 -4.81 -10.50
N ASP A 64 -16.02 -4.38 -9.59
CA ASP A 64 -17.44 -4.18 -9.88
C ASP A 64 -17.61 -3.13 -10.99
N GLY A 65 -18.31 -3.52 -12.07
CA GLY A 65 -18.55 -2.65 -13.22
C GLY A 65 -17.38 -2.53 -14.20
N ALA A 66 -16.32 -3.33 -14.03
CA ALA A 66 -15.23 -3.41 -15.00
C ALA A 66 -15.72 -3.88 -16.37
N SER A 67 -15.08 -3.36 -17.42
CA SER A 67 -15.28 -3.70 -18.81
C SER A 67 -14.06 -4.44 -19.38
N ASP A 68 -14.20 -5.00 -20.58
CA ASP A 68 -13.08 -5.64 -21.28
C ASP A 68 -11.91 -4.65 -21.55
N GLU A 69 -12.18 -3.34 -21.58
CA GLU A 69 -11.16 -2.29 -21.77
C GLU A 69 -10.27 -2.08 -20.54
N ASP A 70 -10.74 -2.52 -19.36
CA ASP A 70 -10.00 -2.39 -18.10
C ASP A 70 -8.97 -3.52 -17.89
N VAL A 71 -9.06 -4.59 -18.71
CA VAL A 71 -8.17 -5.74 -18.65
C VAL A 71 -6.82 -5.42 -19.31
N ASP A 72 -5.76 -5.49 -18.52
CA ASP A 72 -4.37 -5.35 -18.97
C ASP A 72 -3.52 -6.47 -18.36
N LEU A 73 -3.35 -7.54 -19.12
CA LEU A 73 -2.60 -8.71 -18.67
C LEU A 73 -1.10 -8.44 -18.53
N ASP A 74 -0.53 -7.47 -19.25
CA ASP A 74 0.89 -7.16 -19.10
C ASP A 74 1.17 -6.46 -17.77
N GLU A 75 0.32 -5.51 -17.37
CA GLU A 75 0.39 -4.88 -16.05
C GLU A 75 0.00 -5.86 -14.94
N ALA A 76 -1.06 -6.65 -15.11
CA ALA A 76 -1.45 -7.68 -14.12
C ALA A 76 -0.30 -8.68 -13.87
N ARG A 77 0.42 -9.11 -14.91
CA ARG A 77 1.58 -10.01 -14.78
C ARG A 77 2.65 -9.43 -13.87
N ARG A 78 2.97 -8.13 -14.03
CA ARG A 78 4.00 -7.44 -13.23
C ARG A 78 3.56 -7.31 -11.78
N LEU A 79 2.31 -6.88 -11.53
CA LEU A 79 1.77 -6.70 -10.19
C LEU A 79 1.68 -8.03 -9.42
N ILE A 80 1.13 -9.08 -10.03
CA ILE A 80 1.01 -10.41 -9.42
C ILE A 80 2.41 -11.00 -9.14
N THR A 81 3.38 -10.80 -10.04
CA THR A 81 4.77 -11.25 -9.82
C THR A 81 5.42 -10.51 -8.65
N ALA A 82 5.24 -9.19 -8.55
CA ALA A 82 5.73 -8.40 -7.43
C ALA A 82 5.08 -8.82 -6.10
N LEU A 83 3.76 -9.01 -6.10
CA LEU A 83 3.00 -9.51 -4.96
C LEU A 83 3.52 -10.88 -4.50
N ALA A 84 3.73 -11.82 -5.43
CA ALA A 84 4.27 -13.13 -5.08
C ALA A 84 5.65 -13.05 -4.42
N GLY A 85 6.54 -12.18 -4.95
CA GLY A 85 7.84 -11.88 -4.36
C GLY A 85 7.74 -11.36 -2.93
N LEU A 86 6.88 -10.37 -2.71
CA LEU A 86 6.62 -9.78 -1.40
C LEU A 86 6.07 -10.81 -0.42
N VAL A 87 5.00 -11.52 -0.80
CA VAL A 87 4.34 -12.53 0.05
C VAL A 87 5.31 -13.64 0.43
N HIS A 88 6.09 -14.15 -0.52
CA HIS A 88 7.09 -15.18 -0.24
C HIS A 88 8.13 -14.70 0.77
N SER A 89 8.67 -13.50 0.55
CA SER A 89 9.73 -12.92 1.41
C SER A 89 9.21 -12.53 2.80
N SER A 90 7.92 -12.20 2.93
CA SER A 90 7.33 -11.75 4.18
C SER A 90 6.56 -12.83 4.94
N THR A 91 6.47 -14.07 4.42
CA THR A 91 5.55 -15.11 4.94
C THR A 91 5.71 -15.37 6.45
N GLU A 92 6.95 -15.43 6.95
CA GLU A 92 7.22 -15.71 8.37
C GLU A 92 6.77 -14.58 9.32
N TYR A 93 6.64 -13.36 8.80
CA TYR A 93 6.22 -12.18 9.58
C TYR A 93 4.70 -11.95 9.55
N LEU A 94 3.99 -12.52 8.57
CA LEU A 94 2.56 -12.27 8.37
C LEU A 94 1.65 -12.92 9.44
N GLY A 95 2.16 -13.88 10.21
CA GLY A 95 1.41 -14.57 11.25
C GLY A 95 0.07 -15.11 10.75
N ILE A 96 -1.02 -14.71 11.40
CA ILE A 96 -2.38 -15.15 11.05
C ILE A 96 -2.86 -14.70 9.66
N HIS A 97 -2.28 -13.64 9.10
CA HIS A 97 -2.66 -13.10 7.79
C HIS A 97 -2.02 -13.89 6.63
N ALA A 98 -1.04 -14.75 6.90
CA ALA A 98 -0.28 -15.47 5.87
C ALA A 98 -1.16 -16.39 5.01
N ALA A 99 -2.15 -17.07 5.60
CA ALA A 99 -3.03 -17.97 4.84
C ALA A 99 -3.97 -17.20 3.90
N PRO A 100 -4.79 -16.23 4.39
CA PRO A 100 -5.65 -15.43 3.52
C PRO A 100 -4.89 -14.72 2.39
N VAL A 101 -3.70 -14.16 2.67
CA VAL A 101 -2.89 -13.48 1.66
C VAL A 101 -2.43 -14.44 0.56
N ARG A 102 -1.97 -15.65 0.93
CA ARG A 102 -1.56 -16.67 -0.06
C ARG A 102 -2.73 -17.15 -0.90
N ASP A 103 -3.90 -17.29 -0.30
CA ASP A 103 -5.09 -17.73 -1.03
C ASP A 103 -5.60 -16.65 -1.98
N GLY A 104 -5.57 -15.37 -1.57
CA GLY A 104 -5.85 -14.24 -2.46
C GLY A 104 -4.88 -14.17 -3.65
N LEU A 105 -3.58 -14.36 -3.43
CA LEU A 105 -2.59 -14.44 -4.52
C LEU A 105 -2.89 -15.59 -5.49
N LYS A 106 -3.23 -16.79 -4.99
CA LYS A 106 -3.62 -17.93 -5.85
C LYS A 106 -4.87 -17.63 -6.67
N SER A 107 -5.86 -16.96 -6.09
CA SER A 107 -7.06 -16.55 -6.82
C SER A 107 -6.73 -15.59 -7.97
N LEU A 108 -5.85 -14.61 -7.75
CA LEU A 108 -5.38 -13.70 -8.81
C LEU A 108 -4.62 -14.47 -9.91
N GLN A 109 -3.76 -15.41 -9.54
CA GLN A 109 -3.03 -16.25 -10.51
C GLN A 109 -3.97 -17.13 -11.35
N ALA A 110 -5.01 -17.67 -10.74
CA ALA A 110 -6.04 -18.44 -11.44
C ALA A 110 -6.84 -17.56 -12.41
N ALA A 111 -7.30 -16.39 -11.95
CA ALA A 111 -8.03 -15.44 -12.78
C ALA A 111 -7.19 -14.93 -13.96
N PHE A 112 -5.90 -14.64 -13.73
CA PHE A 112 -4.97 -14.30 -14.80
C PHE A 112 -4.90 -15.40 -15.88
N ARG A 113 -4.81 -16.65 -15.45
CA ARG A 113 -4.73 -17.79 -16.36
C ARG A 113 -6.02 -17.96 -17.17
N GLU A 114 -7.17 -17.73 -16.55
CA GLU A 114 -8.48 -17.78 -17.21
C GLU A 114 -8.66 -16.66 -18.23
N ALA A 115 -8.19 -15.44 -17.91
CA ALA A 115 -8.27 -14.29 -18.80
C ALA A 115 -7.28 -14.34 -19.98
N SER A 116 -6.19 -15.13 -19.87
CA SER A 116 -5.19 -15.23 -20.93
C SER A 116 -5.68 -16.05 -22.12
N ALA A 117 -5.59 -15.48 -23.33
CA ALA A 117 -5.88 -16.19 -24.58
C ALA A 117 -4.88 -17.34 -24.85
N GLU A 118 -3.64 -17.19 -24.37
CA GLU A 118 -2.61 -18.23 -24.37
C GLU A 118 -2.14 -18.44 -22.92
N PRO A 119 -2.76 -19.37 -22.18
CA PRO A 119 -2.42 -19.61 -20.79
C PRO A 119 -0.98 -20.10 -20.60
N ASP A 120 -0.27 -19.53 -19.63
CA ASP A 120 1.04 -20.03 -19.23
C ASP A 120 0.93 -21.50 -18.76
N ALA A 121 1.97 -22.30 -19.03
CA ALA A 121 2.05 -23.66 -18.51
C ALA A 121 1.98 -23.66 -16.97
N PRO A 122 1.47 -24.74 -16.34
CA PRO A 122 1.41 -24.83 -14.88
C PRO A 122 2.78 -24.56 -14.23
N GLY A 123 2.84 -23.60 -13.31
CA GLY A 123 4.07 -23.21 -12.63
C GLY A 123 4.89 -22.14 -13.35
N GLU A 124 4.47 -21.69 -14.54
CA GLU A 124 5.10 -20.63 -15.33
C GLU A 124 4.31 -19.31 -15.31
N GLY A 125 3.12 -19.32 -14.72
CA GLY A 125 2.28 -18.14 -14.53
C GLY A 125 2.90 -17.05 -13.65
N PRO A 126 2.32 -15.84 -13.63
CA PRO A 126 2.86 -14.70 -12.90
C PRO A 126 3.09 -15.04 -11.41
N GLY A 127 4.33 -14.89 -10.96
CA GLY A 127 4.72 -15.18 -9.57
C GLY A 127 4.78 -16.66 -9.16
N GLU A 128 4.40 -17.64 -10.00
CA GLU A 128 4.31 -19.07 -9.61
C GLU A 128 5.68 -19.76 -9.42
N LYS A 129 6.76 -19.12 -9.90
CA LYS A 129 8.15 -19.59 -9.71
C LYS A 129 8.76 -19.14 -8.38
N VAL A 130 8.21 -18.10 -7.76
CA VAL A 130 8.77 -17.51 -6.55
C VAL A 130 8.74 -18.56 -5.43
N GLY A 131 9.89 -18.79 -4.79
CA GLY A 131 10.04 -19.79 -3.72
C GLY A 131 10.26 -21.23 -4.18
N ARG A 132 10.21 -21.52 -5.49
CA ARG A 132 10.70 -22.79 -6.02
C ARG A 132 12.22 -22.74 -6.02
N SER A 133 12.83 -23.16 -4.90
CA SER A 133 14.29 -23.26 -4.77
C SER A 133 14.87 -23.89 -6.03
N ARG A 134 15.78 -23.15 -6.70
CA ARG A 134 16.61 -23.71 -7.77
C ARG A 134 17.48 -24.76 -7.10
N ARG A 135 16.99 -25.99 -7.03
CA ARG A 135 17.82 -27.14 -6.66
C ARG A 135 18.88 -27.29 -7.76
N SER A 136 20.03 -26.65 -7.54
CA SER A 136 21.30 -26.93 -8.20
C SER A 136 22.00 -28.07 -7.51
#